data_AF-A0A927TG43-F1
#
_entry.id   AF-A0A927TG43-F1
#
_cell.length_a   1.000
_cell.length_b   1.000
_cell.length_c   1.000
_cell.angle_alpha   90.00
_cell.angle_beta   90.00
_cell.angle_gamma   90.00
#
_symmetry.space_group_name_H-M   'P 1'
#
loop_
_entity.id
_entity.type
_entity.pdbx_description
1 polymer ?
#
loop_
_entity_poly.entity_id
_entity_poly.type
_entity_poly.pdbx_seq_one_letter_code
_entity_poly.pdbx_strand_id
1 'polypeptide(L)'
;MSKVIEEYYRKTKLPEPLIVKKLEALERNQDIKAEFEAWIESKTFMESGCVVVAGYSAKSISEMSRFVNGEGAFVLLIELRENREKALKRIADGFRMK
;
A
#
# COMPACT_ATOMS: atom_id res chain seq x y z
N MET A 1 -12.14 0.83 12.28
CA MET A 1 -10.96 1.73 12.19
C MET A 1 -9.79 1.15 12.94
N SER A 2 -8.68 0.90 12.25
CA SER A 2 -7.44 0.44 12.86
C SER A 2 -6.60 1.60 13.37
N LYS A 3 -6.44 1.68 14.68
CA LYS A 3 -5.70 2.76 15.35
C LYS A 3 -4.23 2.81 14.90
N VAL A 4 -3.63 1.66 14.61
CA VAL A 4 -2.23 1.52 14.18
C VAL A 4 -1.94 2.28 12.88
N ILE A 5 -2.78 2.09 11.87
CA ILE A 5 -2.62 2.77 10.57
C ILE A 5 -2.91 4.27 10.70
N GLU A 6 -3.93 4.64 11.48
CA GLU A 6 -4.25 6.05 11.72
C GLU A 6 -3.08 6.77 12.39
N GLU A 7 -2.50 6.20 13.46
CA GLU A 7 -1.33 6.77 14.12
C GLU A 7 -0.11 6.83 13.21
N TYR A 8 0.10 5.80 12.37
CA TYR A 8 1.15 5.81 11.36
C TYR A 8 1.00 7.03 10.43
N TYR A 9 -0.21 7.26 9.90
CA TYR A 9 -0.46 8.42 9.04
C TYR A 9 -0.43 9.75 9.79
N ARG A 10 -0.90 9.84 11.03
CA ARG A 10 -0.80 11.07 11.85
C ARG A 10 0.65 11.49 12.10
N LYS A 11 1.58 10.52 12.16
CA LYS A 11 3.02 10.79 12.25
C LYS A 11 3.61 11.27 10.93
N THR A 12 2.95 11.02 9.80
CA THR A 12 3.36 11.59 8.51
C THR A 12 2.88 13.04 8.40
N LYS A 13 3.63 13.89 7.69
CA LYS A 13 3.22 15.27 7.38
C LYS A 13 2.17 15.34 6.26
N LEU A 14 1.36 14.30 6.08
CA LEU A 14 0.33 14.26 5.04
C LEU A 14 -0.91 15.07 5.47
N PRO A 15 -1.57 15.75 4.53
CA PRO A 15 -2.84 16.42 4.78
C PRO A 15 -3.93 15.42 5.24
N GLU A 16 -4.71 15.78 6.26
CA GLU A 16 -5.82 14.95 6.78
C GLU A 16 -6.80 14.45 5.69
N PRO A 17 -7.21 15.25 4.69
CA PRO A 17 -8.12 14.76 3.65
C PRO A 17 -7.54 13.60 2.82
N LEU A 18 -6.21 13.55 2.65
CA LEU A 18 -5.55 12.46 1.96
C LEU A 18 -5.45 11.21 2.84
N ILE A 19 -5.24 11.40 4.15
CA ILE A 19 -5.23 10.31 5.14
C ILE A 19 -6.60 9.65 5.18
N VAL A 20 -7.69 10.42 5.27
CA VAL A 20 -9.07 9.90 5.28
C VAL A 20 -9.32 9.07 4.03
N LYS A 21 -9.00 9.57 2.82
CA LYS A 21 -9.17 8.81 1.57
C LYS A 21 -8.39 7.50 1.56
N LYS A 22 -7.15 7.50 2.07
CA LYS A 22 -6.32 6.29 2.18
C LYS A 22 -6.93 5.28 3.15
N LEU A 23 -7.40 5.76 4.31
CA LEU A 23 -8.08 4.92 5.31
C LEU A 23 -9.37 4.32 4.75
N GLU A 24 -10.18 5.09 4.02
CA GLU A 24 -11.39 4.58 3.38
C GLU A 24 -11.08 3.49 2.35
N ALA A 25 -10.02 3.69 1.53
CA ALA A 25 -9.60 2.69 0.56
C ALA A 25 -9.08 1.41 1.25
N LEU A 26 -8.39 1.53 2.37
CA LEU A 26 -7.97 0.39 3.21
C LEU A 26 -9.16 -0.30 3.88
N GLU A 27 -10.16 0.42 4.35
CA GLU A 27 -11.37 -0.18 4.94
C GLU A 27 -12.19 -0.97 3.90
N ARG A 28 -12.17 -0.54 2.62
CA ARG A 28 -12.72 -1.33 1.49
C ARG A 28 -11.89 -2.59 1.16
N ASN A 29 -10.62 -2.62 1.59
CA ASN A 29 -9.66 -3.67 1.29
C ASN A 29 -9.09 -4.26 2.60
N GLN A 30 -9.95 -4.93 3.36
CA GLN A 30 -9.64 -5.39 4.73
C GLN A 30 -8.46 -6.37 4.79
N ASP A 31 -8.26 -7.17 3.75
CA ASP A 31 -7.12 -8.08 3.59
C ASP A 31 -5.79 -7.31 3.49
N ILE A 32 -5.72 -6.33 2.58
CA ILE A 32 -4.53 -5.48 2.43
C ILE A 32 -4.28 -4.67 3.71
N LYS A 33 -5.36 -4.21 4.34
CA LYS A 33 -5.30 -3.48 5.60
C LYS A 33 -4.67 -4.31 6.71
N ALA A 34 -5.11 -5.56 6.90
CA ALA A 34 -4.55 -6.45 7.92
C ALA A 34 -3.05 -6.71 7.68
N GLU A 35 -2.64 -6.92 6.43
CA GLU A 35 -1.23 -7.07 6.09
C GLU A 35 -0.43 -5.79 6.35
N PHE A 36 -1.02 -4.63 6.05
CA PHE A 36 -0.37 -3.35 6.31
C PHE A 36 -0.18 -3.07 7.80
N GLU A 37 -1.16 -3.42 8.65
CA GLU A 37 -1.01 -3.36 10.11
C GLU A 37 0.15 -4.22 10.59
N ALA A 38 0.20 -5.48 10.15
CA ALA A 38 1.29 -6.39 10.49
C ALA A 38 2.65 -5.85 10.01
N TRP A 39 2.71 -5.22 8.84
CA TRP A 39 3.92 -4.56 8.35
C TRP A 39 4.29 -3.32 9.17
N ILE A 40 3.33 -2.53 9.65
CA ILE A 40 3.64 -1.38 10.50
C ILE A 40 4.34 -1.83 11.79
N GLU A 41 3.90 -2.93 12.38
CA GLU A 41 4.45 -3.50 13.61
C GLU A 41 5.77 -4.24 13.39
N SER A 42 5.84 -5.14 12.39
CA SER A 42 6.99 -6.01 12.13
C SER A 42 8.04 -5.42 11.18
N LYS A 43 7.67 -4.36 10.44
CA LYS A 43 8.45 -3.79 9.31
C LYS A 43 8.87 -4.80 8.25
N THR A 44 8.15 -5.92 8.17
CA THR A 44 8.48 -7.04 7.29
C THR A 44 7.28 -7.38 6.41
N PHE A 45 7.52 -7.61 5.12
CA PHE A 45 6.46 -8.03 4.20
C PHE A 45 6.19 -9.53 4.35
N MET A 46 4.91 -9.92 4.34
CA MET A 46 4.56 -11.34 4.30
C MET A 46 4.93 -11.95 2.95
N GLU A 47 5.46 -13.16 2.99
CA GLU A 47 5.76 -13.96 1.79
C GLU A 47 4.72 -15.05 1.57
N SER A 48 4.36 -15.75 2.65
CA SER A 48 3.38 -16.82 2.64
C SER A 48 2.04 -16.31 3.14
N GLY A 49 0.97 -16.56 2.38
CA GLY A 49 -0.37 -16.05 2.71
C GLY A 49 -0.56 -14.55 2.49
N CYS A 50 0.37 -13.90 1.78
CA CYS A 50 0.27 -12.48 1.46
C CYS A 50 -0.85 -12.18 0.45
N VAL A 51 -1.32 -10.94 0.46
CA VAL A 51 -2.33 -10.47 -0.48
C VAL A 51 -1.70 -10.26 -1.85
N VAL A 52 -2.24 -10.96 -2.86
CA VAL A 52 -1.82 -10.84 -4.25
C VAL A 52 -2.94 -10.21 -5.06
N VAL A 53 -2.65 -9.04 -5.65
CA VAL A 53 -3.58 -8.33 -6.53
C VAL A 53 -2.98 -8.28 -7.93
N ALA A 54 -3.72 -8.80 -8.91
CA ALA A 54 -3.29 -8.82 -10.32
C ALA A 54 -1.90 -9.46 -10.56
N GLY A 55 -1.48 -10.39 -9.70
CA GLY A 55 -0.18 -11.07 -9.77
C GLY A 55 0.94 -10.39 -8.97
N TYR A 56 0.66 -9.27 -8.29
CA TYR A 56 1.61 -8.55 -7.48
C TYR A 56 1.25 -8.60 -6.00
N SER A 57 2.25 -8.87 -5.15
CA SER A 57 2.18 -8.72 -3.69
C SER A 57 2.89 -7.44 -3.23
N ALA A 58 2.64 -7.02 -1.99
CA ALA A 58 3.31 -5.86 -1.39
C ALA A 58 4.84 -6.04 -1.42
N LYS A 59 5.31 -7.26 -1.11
CA LYS A 59 6.73 -7.62 -1.23
C LYS A 59 7.25 -7.41 -2.65
N SER A 60 6.60 -8.01 -3.65
CA SER A 60 7.04 -7.91 -5.03
C SER A 60 7.11 -6.46 -5.52
N ILE A 61 6.15 -5.62 -5.11
CA ILE A 61 6.13 -4.19 -5.45
C ILE A 61 7.28 -3.47 -4.73
N SER A 62 7.49 -3.75 -3.44
CA SER A 62 8.59 -3.14 -2.67
C SER A 62 9.97 -3.43 -3.25
N GLU A 63 10.14 -4.60 -3.89
CA GLU A 63 11.37 -5.02 -4.55
C GLU A 63 11.58 -4.37 -5.92
N MET A 64 10.51 -3.90 -6.59
CA MET A 64 10.64 -3.20 -7.88
C MET A 64 11.34 -1.85 -7.76
N SER A 65 11.11 -1.12 -6.67
CA SER A 65 11.69 0.20 -6.48
C SER A 65 11.72 0.63 -5.03
N ARG A 66 12.85 1.22 -4.62
CA ARG A 66 13.03 1.83 -3.30
C ARG A 66 11.98 2.88 -2.93
N PHE A 67 11.33 3.48 -3.93
CA PHE A 67 10.32 4.53 -3.73
C PHE A 67 8.95 3.99 -3.34
N VAL A 68 8.68 2.72 -3.65
CA VAL A 68 7.46 2.03 -3.22
C VAL A 68 7.73 1.04 -2.09
N ASN A 69 8.94 1.07 -1.52
CA ASN A 69 9.25 0.29 -0.34
C ASN A 69 8.50 0.84 0.88
N GLY A 70 7.62 0.01 1.44
CA GLY A 70 6.79 0.30 2.60
C GLY A 70 5.35 0.63 2.22
N GLU A 71 4.82 1.74 2.75
CA GLU A 71 3.43 2.18 2.50
C GLU A 71 3.09 2.24 1.00
N GLY A 72 4.05 2.68 0.16
CA GLY A 72 3.85 2.78 -1.28
C GLY A 72 3.43 1.47 -1.94
N ALA A 73 3.91 0.32 -1.44
CA ALA A 73 3.53 -0.99 -1.95
C ALA A 73 2.06 -1.31 -1.67
N PHE A 74 1.59 -1.05 -0.45
CA PHE A 74 0.19 -1.28 -0.06
C PHE A 74 -0.76 -0.33 -0.80
N VAL A 75 -0.38 0.94 -0.94
CA VAL A 75 -1.17 1.91 -1.71
C VAL A 75 -1.26 1.50 -3.18
N LEU A 76 -0.18 0.98 -3.75
CA LEU A 76 -0.19 0.50 -5.13
C LEU A 76 -1.00 -0.79 -5.29
N LEU A 77 -0.99 -1.70 -4.31
CA LEU A 77 -1.90 -2.88 -4.31
C LEU A 77 -3.36 -2.47 -4.33
N ILE A 78 -3.73 -1.47 -3.52
CA ILE A 78 -5.09 -0.93 -3.49
C ILE A 78 -5.41 -0.29 -4.84
N GLU A 79 -4.49 0.51 -5.39
CA GLU A 79 -4.67 1.12 -6.72
C GLU A 79 -4.78 0.04 -7.81
N LEU A 80 -4.03 -1.07 -7.73
CA LEU A 80 -4.18 -2.21 -8.65
C LEU A 80 -5.56 -2.85 -8.57
N ARG A 81 -6.18 -2.85 -7.38
CA ARG A 81 -7.51 -3.44 -7.17
C ARG A 81 -8.63 -2.51 -7.62
N GLU A 82 -8.53 -1.22 -7.27
CA GLU A 82 -9.55 -0.22 -7.61
C GLU A 82 -9.41 0.29 -9.05
N ASN A 83 -8.18 0.43 -9.56
CA ASN A 83 -7.88 0.94 -10.90
C ASN A 83 -6.63 0.30 -11.51
N ARG A 84 -6.82 -0.95 -11.96
CA ARG A 84 -5.77 -1.80 -12.52
C ARG A 84 -4.95 -1.14 -13.62
N GLU A 85 -5.61 -0.50 -14.60
CA GLU A 85 -4.92 0.10 -15.75
C GLU A 85 -3.96 1.21 -15.31
N LYS A 86 -4.41 2.09 -14.42
CA LYS A 86 -3.59 3.19 -13.90
C LYS A 86 -2.39 2.68 -13.11
N ALA A 87 -2.60 1.69 -12.25
CA ALA A 87 -1.51 1.14 -11.45
C ALA A 87 -0.49 0.37 -12.31
N LEU A 88 -0.95 -0.44 -13.26
CA LEU A 88 -0.08 -1.11 -14.24
C LEU A 88 0.73 -0.10 -15.05
N LYS A 89 0.12 1.03 -15.44
CA LYS A 89 0.83 2.11 -16.12
C LYS A 89 1.93 2.71 -15.24
N ARG A 90 1.70 2.90 -13.93
CA ARG A 90 2.75 3.39 -13.00
C ARG A 90 3.89 2.39 -12.82
N ILE A 91 3.57 1.09 -12.78
CA ILE A 91 4.57 0.01 -12.73
C ILE A 91 5.39 0.02 -14.02
N ALA A 92 4.73 0.08 -15.17
CA ALA A 92 5.37 0.10 -16.49
C ALA A 92 6.23 1.36 -16.71
N ASP A 93 5.80 2.51 -16.19
CA ASP A 93 6.57 3.77 -16.25
C ASP A 93 7.77 3.77 -15.29
N GLY A 94 7.92 2.73 -14.45
CA GLY A 94 9.09 2.51 -13.60
C GLY A 94 9.13 3.40 -12.36
N PHE A 95 7.97 3.82 -11.83
CA PHE A 95 7.88 4.74 -10.70
C PHE A 95 8.72 6.02 -10.88
N ARG A 96 8.86 6.51 -12.12
CA ARG A 96 9.63 7.72 -12.42
C ARG A 96 9.10 8.90 -11.61
N MET A 97 9.92 9.41 -10.69
CA MET A 97 9.80 10.79 -10.23
C MET A 97 10.15 11.70 -11.40
N LYS A 98 9.28 12.66 -11.69
CA LYS A 98 9.65 13.87 -12.42
C LYS A 98 10.21 14.88 -11.43
#